data_AF-A0A2R6KTL7-F1
#
_entry.id   AF-A0A2R6KTL7-F1
#
_cell.length_a   1.000
_cell.length_b   1.000
_cell.length_c   1.000
_cell.angle_alpha   90.00
_cell.angle_beta   90.00
_cell.angle_gamma   90.00
#
_symmetry.space_group_name_H-M   'P 1'
#
loop_
_entity.id
_entity.type
_entity.pdbx_description
1 polymer ?
#
loop_
_entity_poly.entity_id
_entity_poly.type
_entity_poly.pdbx_seq_one_letter_code
_entity_poly.pdbx_strand_id
1 'polypeptide(L)'
;MSDDSLNLKRRGVLGGITALAVGGVGLGALSSTASAAESELSVSASNVAGSFDKGTISNLTIDPVIKLNWTGFDDAAGKIFILIEAKLASDEKFKPIYRATPYLDTDSMGTNGSYNGSGAPLSTILEEKIEGDGTLTLADEDGAPNYDDLDFSNIGGVDKTTFLSGTSVGSADEYTSSDVLGDEVLQNNFADADAGYYGAAAGTEPFNEDTGGETTETTVKIRYTVEFQRPNLSQLEYYNTLDEYDFGFTAEDDDETKREKAAEAISGIEESDIDIATDDNKQGNSRIIMAEDDEDVTIFDTPSGLSYTEMRDNSSSHPGLISETTDFTVSVKNIEGSSESGVESNTNVE
;
A
#
# COMPACT_ATOMS: atom_id res chain seq x y z
N MET A 1 12.44 -20.40 47.85
CA MET A 1 12.44 -20.82 46.44
C MET A 1 11.72 -19.71 45.72
N SER A 2 12.48 -18.78 45.14
CA SER A 2 11.94 -17.70 44.31
C SER A 2 11.83 -18.23 42.89
N ASP A 3 10.66 -18.06 42.28
CA ASP A 3 10.48 -18.26 40.85
C ASP A 3 11.24 -17.18 40.11
N ASP A 4 12.24 -17.59 39.34
CA ASP A 4 12.85 -16.81 38.28
C ASP A 4 11.85 -16.75 37.12
N SER A 5 10.98 -15.75 37.13
CA SER A 5 10.28 -15.33 35.91
C SER A 5 11.32 -14.75 34.96
N LEU A 6 11.61 -15.48 33.88
CA LEU A 6 12.39 -15.03 32.74
C LEU A 6 11.69 -13.83 32.09
N ASN A 7 11.94 -12.62 32.60
CA ASN A 7 11.76 -11.39 31.84
C ASN A 7 12.86 -11.35 30.78
N LEU A 8 12.61 -11.97 29.61
CA LEU A 8 13.40 -11.68 28.42
C LEU A 8 13.20 -10.20 28.12
N LYS A 9 14.26 -9.42 28.29
CA LYS A 9 14.32 -8.04 27.82
C LYS A 9 14.00 -8.03 26.32
N ARG A 10 12.91 -7.34 25.96
CA ARG A 10 12.59 -6.93 24.58
C ARG A 10 13.83 -6.22 24.01
N ARG A 11 14.23 -6.60 22.78
CA ARG A 11 15.51 -6.22 22.18
C ARG A 11 15.34 -4.90 21.45
N GLY A 12 16.06 -3.85 21.87
CA GLY A 12 16.06 -2.57 21.15
C GLY A 12 16.48 -2.74 19.69
N VAL A 13 15.68 -2.14 18.80
CA VAL A 13 15.85 -2.18 17.35
C VAL A 13 16.92 -1.16 16.93
N LEU A 14 18.05 -1.67 16.42
CA LEU A 14 18.95 -0.92 15.54
C LEU A 14 18.75 -1.45 14.11
N GLY A 15 17.58 -1.20 13.52
CA GLY A 15 17.20 -1.68 12.19
C GLY A 15 17.34 -0.59 11.14
N GLY A 16 18.40 -0.65 10.33
CA GLY A 16 18.51 0.17 9.12
C GLY A 16 17.59 -0.39 8.05
N ILE A 17 16.43 0.23 7.85
CA ILE A 17 15.50 -0.10 6.77
C ILE A 17 16.18 0.25 5.44
N THR A 18 16.41 -0.75 4.59
CA THR A 18 17.03 -0.55 3.26
C THR A 18 15.98 -0.81 2.20
N ALA A 19 15.46 0.26 1.59
CA ALA A 19 14.67 0.18 0.37
C ALA A 19 15.61 0.17 -0.84
N LEU A 20 15.35 -0.69 -1.81
CA LEU A 20 16.11 -0.79 -3.05
C LEU A 20 15.18 -0.49 -4.23
N ALA A 21 15.23 0.73 -4.76
CA ALA A 21 14.71 1.05 -6.09
C ALA A 21 15.44 0.20 -7.15
N VAL A 22 14.74 -0.78 -7.74
CA VAL A 22 15.31 -1.63 -8.80
C VAL A 22 15.27 -0.88 -10.13
N GLY A 23 16.23 0.01 -10.30
CA GLY A 23 16.65 0.51 -11.61
C GLY A 23 17.85 -0.29 -12.10
N GLY A 24 17.63 -1.34 -12.90
CA GLY A 24 18.68 -2.02 -13.68
C GLY A 24 19.74 -2.83 -12.90
N VAL A 25 19.64 -4.17 -13.00
CA VAL A 25 20.70 -5.18 -12.74
C VAL A 25 21.53 -5.00 -11.46
N GLY A 26 21.03 -5.56 -10.35
CA GLY A 26 21.89 -5.91 -9.22
C GLY A 26 21.13 -6.14 -7.91
N LEU A 27 20.72 -7.39 -7.64
CA LEU A 27 20.46 -7.85 -6.28
C LEU A 27 21.81 -7.86 -5.53
N GLY A 28 22.18 -6.71 -4.98
CA GLY A 28 23.26 -6.57 -4.03
C GLY A 28 22.71 -6.69 -2.62
N ALA A 29 22.63 -7.92 -2.10
CA ALA A 29 22.35 -8.15 -0.69
C ALA A 29 23.42 -7.44 0.16
N LEU A 30 23.06 -6.33 0.80
CA LEU A 30 23.89 -5.73 1.84
C LEU A 30 23.68 -6.57 3.09
N SER A 31 24.60 -7.49 3.37
CA SER A 31 24.63 -8.19 4.65
C SER A 31 25.02 -7.20 5.74
N SER A 32 24.02 -6.65 6.44
CA SER A 32 24.26 -6.07 7.75
C SER A 32 24.71 -7.24 8.66
N THR A 33 25.87 -7.09 9.27
CA THR A 33 26.41 -8.08 10.22
C THR A 33 26.01 -7.66 11.63
N ALA A 34 24.70 -7.68 11.90
CA ALA A 34 24.11 -7.69 13.22
C ALA A 34 22.65 -8.11 13.07
N SER A 35 22.18 -9.08 13.86
CA SER A 35 20.80 -9.59 13.81
C SER A 35 19.77 -8.54 14.27
N ALA A 36 19.50 -7.52 13.46
CA ALA A 36 18.47 -6.52 13.67
C ALA A 36 17.21 -6.85 12.85
N ALA A 37 16.06 -6.32 13.27
CA ALA A 37 14.83 -6.38 12.49
C ALA A 37 15.02 -5.57 11.19
N GLU A 38 14.65 -6.15 10.05
CA GLU A 38 14.84 -5.54 8.73
C GLU A 38 13.63 -5.81 7.84
N SER A 39 13.22 -4.79 7.09
CA SER A 39 12.22 -4.90 6.02
C SER A 39 12.81 -4.33 4.73
N GLU A 40 12.59 -5.03 3.62
CA GLU A 40 13.01 -4.63 2.28
C GLU A 40 11.77 -4.43 1.40
N LEU A 41 11.66 -3.23 0.83
CA LEU A 41 10.68 -2.90 -0.20
C LEU A 41 11.41 -2.75 -1.54
N SER A 42 10.98 -3.53 -2.52
CA SER A 42 11.43 -3.44 -3.89
C SER A 42 10.24 -3.14 -4.80
N VAL A 43 10.35 -2.04 -5.54
CA VAL A 43 9.30 -1.59 -6.47
C VAL A 43 9.88 -1.40 -7.87
N SER A 44 9.17 -1.90 -8.87
CA SER A 44 9.42 -1.56 -10.27
C SER A 44 8.15 -1.09 -10.95
N ALA A 45 8.20 0.11 -11.55
CA ALA A 45 7.19 0.63 -12.45
C ALA A 45 7.60 0.30 -13.89
N SER A 46 7.57 -0.99 -14.26
CA SER A 46 8.09 -1.47 -15.55
C SER A 46 7.12 -1.30 -16.74
N ASN A 47 5.89 -0.85 -16.48
CA ASN A 47 4.80 -0.82 -17.46
C ASN A 47 4.14 0.57 -17.51
N VAL A 48 4.90 1.60 -17.89
CA VAL A 48 4.32 2.91 -18.20
C VAL A 48 3.70 2.84 -19.59
N ALA A 49 2.40 3.10 -19.70
CA ALA A 49 1.68 3.13 -20.96
C ALA A 49 0.98 4.48 -21.15
N GLY A 50 0.92 4.95 -22.40
CA GLY A 50 0.17 6.14 -22.77
C GLY A 50 -0.31 6.11 -24.21
N SER A 51 -1.39 6.83 -24.48
CA SER A 51 -1.94 7.00 -25.83
C SER A 51 -1.59 8.39 -26.35
N PHE A 52 -1.08 8.46 -27.59
CA PHE A 52 -0.46 9.66 -28.15
C PHE A 52 -1.10 10.06 -29.48
N ASP A 53 -1.39 11.35 -29.66
CA ASP A 53 -1.67 11.94 -30.97
C ASP A 53 -0.91 13.27 -31.11
N LYS A 54 0.01 13.36 -32.08
CA LYS A 54 0.69 14.62 -32.47
C LYS A 54 1.15 15.53 -31.30
N GLY A 55 1.92 14.98 -30.38
CA GLY A 55 2.44 15.74 -29.25
C GLY A 55 1.50 15.86 -28.05
N THR A 56 0.33 15.22 -28.06
CA THR A 56 -0.53 15.13 -26.86
C THR A 56 -0.57 13.72 -26.29
N ILE A 57 -0.73 13.62 -24.96
CA ILE A 57 -1.04 12.40 -24.23
C ILE A 57 -2.51 12.45 -23.78
N SER A 58 -3.27 11.37 -23.95
CA SER A 58 -4.63 11.27 -23.41
C SER A 58 -4.73 10.51 -22.08
N ASN A 59 -3.77 9.64 -21.78
CA ASN A 59 -3.69 8.91 -20.52
C ASN A 59 -2.23 8.46 -20.26
N LEU A 60 -1.86 8.38 -18.99
CA LEU A 60 -0.62 7.84 -18.46
C LEU A 60 -0.94 6.90 -17.29
N THR A 61 -0.64 5.62 -17.42
CA THR A 61 -0.88 4.62 -16.37
C THR A 61 0.41 3.92 -15.92
N ILE A 62 0.35 3.27 -14.75
CA ILE A 62 1.38 2.37 -14.23
C ILE A 62 0.79 1.05 -13.76
N ASP A 63 1.62 0.02 -13.81
CA ASP A 63 1.33 -1.27 -13.19
C ASP A 63 2.51 -1.69 -12.32
N PRO A 64 2.52 -1.30 -11.03
CA PRO A 64 3.67 -1.49 -10.17
C PRO A 64 3.81 -2.95 -9.74
N VAL A 65 5.04 -3.45 -9.68
CA VAL A 65 5.36 -4.70 -8.97
C VAL A 65 5.84 -4.31 -7.57
N ILE A 66 5.11 -4.70 -6.54
CA ILE A 66 5.46 -4.42 -5.14
C ILE A 66 5.92 -5.72 -4.49
N LYS A 67 7.18 -5.81 -4.09
CA LYS A 67 7.73 -6.93 -3.34
C LYS A 67 8.15 -6.48 -1.95
N LEU A 68 7.74 -7.23 -0.95
CA LEU A 68 8.10 -6.97 0.44
C LEU A 68 8.68 -8.23 1.06
N ASN A 69 9.73 -8.07 1.85
CA ASN A 69 10.23 -9.09 2.74
C ASN A 69 10.51 -8.45 4.09
N TRP A 70 10.26 -9.17 5.17
CA TRP A 70 10.63 -8.73 6.51
C TRP A 70 11.19 -9.88 7.33
N THR A 71 12.04 -9.55 8.28
CA THR A 71 12.66 -10.49 9.18
C THR A 71 12.90 -9.87 10.55
N GLY A 72 12.65 -10.65 11.59
CA GLY A 72 13.00 -10.30 12.96
C GLY A 72 12.17 -9.18 13.59
N PHE A 73 10.94 -8.94 13.12
CA PHE A 73 10.01 -8.09 13.87
C PHE A 73 9.69 -8.69 15.24
N ASP A 74 9.44 -7.85 16.25
CA ASP A 74 9.04 -8.34 17.58
C ASP A 74 7.55 -8.71 17.64
N ASP A 75 6.70 -8.03 16.87
CA ASP A 75 5.30 -8.39 16.64
C ASP A 75 5.14 -9.09 15.28
N ALA A 76 4.21 -10.05 15.19
CA ALA A 76 3.90 -10.69 13.91
C ALA A 76 3.12 -9.75 12.97
N ALA A 77 3.53 -9.71 11.69
CA ALA A 77 2.73 -9.08 10.63
C ALA A 77 1.70 -10.08 10.07
N GLY A 78 0.44 -9.67 10.03
CA GLY A 78 -0.69 -10.44 9.48
C GLY A 78 -1.37 -9.76 8.29
N LYS A 79 -1.16 -8.45 8.12
CA LYS A 79 -1.65 -7.66 6.98
C LYS A 79 -0.61 -6.63 6.58
N ILE A 80 -0.74 -6.15 5.36
CA ILE A 80 0.09 -5.08 4.83
C ILE A 80 -0.85 -4.02 4.29
N PHE A 81 -0.81 -2.81 4.84
CA PHE A 81 -1.46 -1.67 4.25
C PHE A 81 -0.49 -1.01 3.26
N ILE A 82 -0.95 -0.75 2.04
CA ILE A 82 -0.18 -0.17 0.94
C ILE A 82 -0.87 1.15 0.56
N LEU A 83 -0.10 2.22 0.49
CA LEU A 83 -0.48 3.51 -0.05
C LEU A 83 0.43 3.84 -1.24
N ILE A 84 -0.17 4.17 -2.37
CA ILE A 84 0.54 4.66 -3.55
C ILE A 84 0.07 6.08 -3.83
N GLU A 85 1.04 6.97 -3.93
CA GLU A 85 0.81 8.37 -4.23
C GLU A 85 1.66 8.79 -5.42
N ALA A 86 1.16 9.73 -6.20
CA ALA A 86 1.89 10.29 -7.32
C ALA A 86 1.90 11.82 -7.28
N LYS A 87 2.90 12.40 -7.95
CA LYS A 87 2.93 13.82 -8.30
C LYS A 87 3.76 14.04 -9.54
N LEU A 88 3.43 15.10 -10.27
CA LEU A 88 4.34 15.63 -11.28
C LEU A 88 5.42 16.43 -10.56
N ALA A 89 6.62 16.53 -11.14
CA ALA A 89 7.73 17.27 -10.51
C ALA A 89 7.41 18.76 -10.28
N SER A 90 6.51 19.32 -11.08
CA SER A 90 5.97 20.68 -10.91
C SER A 90 5.05 20.83 -9.69
N ASP A 91 4.50 19.73 -9.19
CA ASP A 91 3.53 19.75 -8.10
C ASP A 91 4.23 19.75 -6.73
N GLU A 92 3.68 20.58 -5.83
CA GLU A 92 4.21 20.69 -4.47
C GLU A 92 3.91 19.45 -3.63
N LYS A 93 2.83 18.73 -3.93
CA LYS A 93 2.30 17.67 -3.06
C LYS A 93 2.00 16.39 -3.83
N PHE A 94 2.36 15.28 -3.21
CA PHE A 94 1.86 13.95 -3.57
C PHE A 94 0.36 13.89 -3.31
N LYS A 95 -0.34 13.19 -4.20
CA LYS A 95 -1.76 12.87 -4.08
C LYS A 95 -1.93 11.35 -4.03
N PRO A 96 -2.81 10.82 -3.17
CA PRO A 96 -3.13 9.40 -3.21
C PRO A 96 -3.74 9.06 -4.56
N ILE A 97 -3.31 7.93 -5.12
CA ILE A 97 -3.91 7.34 -6.33
C ILE A 97 -4.49 5.95 -6.02
N TYR A 98 -3.91 5.25 -5.06
CA TYR A 98 -4.34 3.90 -4.69
C TYR A 98 -3.99 3.59 -3.24
N ARG A 99 -4.83 2.78 -2.59
CA ARG A 99 -4.55 2.12 -1.32
C ARG A 99 -5.10 0.70 -1.28
N ALA A 100 -4.54 -0.15 -0.43
CA ALA A 100 -5.06 -1.49 -0.17
C ALA A 100 -4.61 -2.06 1.18
N THR A 101 -5.37 -2.99 1.73
CA THR A 101 -4.98 -3.75 2.92
C THR A 101 -5.01 -5.25 2.66
N PRO A 102 -4.16 -5.80 1.77
CA PRO A 102 -4.10 -7.24 1.56
C PRO A 102 -3.86 -8.02 2.86
N TYR A 103 -4.70 -9.03 3.06
CA TYR A 103 -4.51 -10.04 4.10
C TYR A 103 -3.44 -11.03 3.63
N LEU A 104 -2.48 -11.32 4.51
CA LEU A 104 -1.41 -12.28 4.19
C LEU A 104 -1.90 -13.71 4.40
N ASP A 105 -1.55 -14.62 3.50
CA ASP A 105 -1.72 -16.05 3.74
C ASP A 105 -0.92 -16.50 4.97
N THR A 106 -1.37 -17.55 5.66
CA THR A 106 -0.76 -18.00 6.93
C THR A 106 0.72 -18.34 6.81
N ASP A 107 1.17 -18.80 5.64
CA ASP A 107 2.58 -19.11 5.35
C ASP A 107 3.45 -17.86 5.15
N SER A 108 2.81 -16.71 4.90
CA SER A 108 3.47 -15.42 4.68
C SER A 108 3.41 -14.50 5.90
N MET A 109 2.61 -14.83 6.91
CA MET A 109 2.52 -14.09 8.18
C MET A 109 3.71 -14.37 9.09
N GLY A 110 3.86 -13.52 10.12
CA GLY A 110 4.74 -13.77 11.25
C GLY A 110 5.76 -12.66 11.47
N THR A 111 6.69 -12.91 12.38
CA THR A 111 7.86 -12.04 12.62
C THR A 111 8.86 -12.04 11.46
N ASN A 112 8.69 -12.98 10.53
CA ASN A 112 9.43 -13.08 9.27
C ASN A 112 8.43 -13.47 8.20
N GLY A 113 8.51 -12.87 7.02
CA GLY A 113 7.55 -13.14 5.96
C GLY A 113 7.85 -12.40 4.67
N SER A 114 6.94 -12.53 3.72
CA SER A 114 7.04 -11.87 2.43
C SER A 114 5.67 -11.58 1.84
N TYR A 115 5.60 -10.60 0.95
CA TYR A 115 4.42 -10.35 0.13
C TYR A 115 4.83 -10.23 -1.35
N ASN A 116 4.03 -10.87 -2.20
CA ASN A 116 4.23 -10.94 -3.64
C ASN A 116 5.64 -11.45 -4.04
N GLY A 117 6.08 -12.54 -3.42
CA GLY A 117 7.38 -13.16 -3.76
C GLY A 117 7.51 -13.57 -5.24
N SER A 118 6.38 -13.83 -5.91
CA SER A 118 6.32 -14.12 -7.35
C SER A 118 6.72 -12.92 -8.21
N GLY A 119 6.51 -11.69 -7.74
CA GLY A 119 6.71 -10.48 -8.52
C GLY A 119 5.66 -10.26 -9.59
N ALA A 120 4.42 -10.68 -9.31
CA ALA A 120 3.30 -10.33 -10.16
C ALA A 120 3.09 -8.80 -10.12
N PRO A 121 2.73 -8.18 -11.25
CA PRO A 121 2.25 -6.81 -11.26
C PRO A 121 1.00 -6.65 -10.40
N LEU A 122 0.78 -5.44 -9.89
CA LEU A 122 -0.37 -5.12 -9.07
C LEU A 122 -1.68 -5.43 -9.81
N SER A 123 -1.74 -5.15 -11.11
CA SER A 123 -2.89 -5.52 -11.94
C SER A 123 -3.26 -7.01 -11.83
N THR A 124 -2.28 -7.91 -11.84
CA THR A 124 -2.49 -9.36 -11.70
C THR A 124 -2.87 -9.78 -10.29
N ILE A 125 -2.39 -9.08 -9.27
CA ILE A 125 -2.84 -9.31 -7.88
C ILE A 125 -4.30 -8.84 -7.72
N LEU A 126 -4.72 -7.89 -8.55
CA LEU A 126 -6.04 -7.27 -8.55
C LEU A 126 -6.93 -7.71 -9.73
N GLU A 127 -6.53 -8.74 -10.50
CA GLU A 127 -7.06 -9.08 -11.85
C GLU A 127 -8.55 -9.47 -11.86
N GLU A 128 -9.12 -9.76 -10.70
CA GLU A 128 -10.55 -10.05 -10.52
C GLU A 128 -11.33 -8.90 -9.87
N LYS A 129 -10.65 -7.80 -9.53
CA LYS A 129 -11.13 -6.81 -8.56
C LYS A 129 -11.33 -5.43 -9.19
N ILE A 130 -10.40 -4.91 -10.01
CA ILE A 130 -10.53 -3.59 -10.70
C ILE A 130 -11.36 -3.70 -11.99
N GLU A 131 -12.35 -2.83 -12.19
CA GLU A 131 -13.01 -2.68 -13.51
C GLU A 131 -12.03 -2.00 -14.48
N GLY A 132 -11.42 -2.77 -15.40
CA GLY A 132 -10.40 -2.28 -16.32
C GLY A 132 -9.28 -3.29 -16.55
N ASP A 133 -8.09 -2.83 -16.92
CA ASP A 133 -6.89 -3.65 -17.10
C ASP A 133 -6.06 -3.79 -15.81
N GLY A 134 -6.56 -3.28 -14.68
CA GLY A 134 -5.91 -3.33 -13.38
C GLY A 134 -4.75 -2.35 -13.20
N THR A 135 -4.49 -1.47 -14.18
CA THR A 135 -3.47 -0.42 -14.07
C THR A 135 -3.97 0.80 -13.29
N LEU A 136 -3.03 1.55 -12.71
CA LEU A 136 -3.33 2.78 -11.97
C LEU A 136 -3.11 4.00 -12.87
N THR A 137 -4.10 4.87 -12.98
CA THR A 137 -3.94 6.13 -13.72
C THR A 137 -3.13 7.14 -12.91
N LEU A 138 -2.09 7.69 -13.55
CA LEU A 138 -1.30 8.80 -13.01
C LEU A 138 -1.81 10.14 -13.54
N ALA A 139 -2.14 10.19 -14.83
CA ALA A 139 -2.69 11.38 -15.47
C ALA A 139 -3.62 11.02 -16.63
N ASP A 140 -4.72 11.73 -16.77
CA ASP A 140 -5.67 11.62 -17.89
C ASP A 140 -6.18 13.01 -18.30
N GLU A 141 -7.09 13.07 -19.29
CA GLU A 141 -7.64 14.33 -19.80
C GLU A 141 -8.55 15.05 -18.79
N ASP A 142 -9.08 14.32 -17.81
CA ASP A 142 -10.02 14.85 -16.80
C ASP A 142 -9.25 15.38 -15.57
N GLY A 143 -8.07 14.83 -15.31
CA GLY A 143 -7.19 15.22 -14.24
C GLY A 143 -7.59 14.66 -12.87
N ALA A 144 -7.13 15.30 -11.81
CA ALA A 144 -7.46 14.85 -10.46
C ALA A 144 -8.96 15.07 -10.19
N PRO A 145 -9.67 14.07 -9.63
CA PRO A 145 -11.10 14.18 -9.31
C PRO A 145 -11.42 15.40 -8.46
N ASN A 146 -12.59 16.01 -8.67
CA ASN A 146 -13.01 17.14 -7.87
C ASN A 146 -13.64 16.68 -6.56
N TYR A 147 -12.80 16.39 -5.57
CA TYR A 147 -13.28 15.91 -4.27
C TYR A 147 -14.20 16.89 -3.51
N ASP A 148 -14.27 18.17 -3.89
CA ASP A 148 -15.23 19.12 -3.29
C ASP A 148 -16.68 18.89 -3.76
N ASP A 149 -16.87 18.27 -4.93
CA ASP A 149 -18.20 18.01 -5.49
C ASP A 149 -18.76 16.64 -5.08
N LEU A 150 -17.97 15.83 -4.37
CA LEU A 150 -18.39 14.51 -3.89
C LEU A 150 -19.31 14.61 -2.67
N ASP A 151 -20.35 13.80 -2.67
CA ASP A 151 -21.30 13.71 -1.56
C ASP A 151 -20.99 12.50 -0.65
N PHE A 152 -20.30 12.76 0.46
CA PHE A 152 -20.02 11.76 1.49
C PHE A 152 -21.18 11.53 2.47
N SER A 153 -22.32 12.21 2.32
CA SER A 153 -23.41 12.17 3.33
C SER A 153 -24.03 10.78 3.53
N ASN A 154 -23.88 9.90 2.55
CA ASN A 154 -24.34 8.52 2.61
C ASN A 154 -23.31 7.54 3.19
N ILE A 155 -22.11 8.01 3.52
CA ILE A 155 -20.98 7.19 3.99
C ILE A 155 -20.70 7.54 5.44
N GLY A 156 -20.99 6.60 6.34
CA GLY A 156 -21.00 6.87 7.77
C GLY A 156 -19.64 7.32 8.30
N GLY A 157 -19.55 8.57 8.79
CA GLY A 157 -18.32 9.06 9.44
C GLY A 157 -17.15 9.31 8.48
N VAL A 158 -17.45 9.48 7.19
CA VAL A 158 -16.48 9.89 6.17
C VAL A 158 -16.80 11.32 5.74
N ASP A 159 -15.76 12.13 5.61
CA ASP A 159 -15.80 13.39 4.89
C ASP A 159 -14.59 13.50 3.96
N LYS A 160 -14.54 14.55 3.13
CA LYS A 160 -13.42 14.82 2.22
C LYS A 160 -12.06 14.77 2.93
N THR A 161 -11.99 15.30 4.15
CA THR A 161 -10.74 15.36 4.93
C THR A 161 -10.32 13.97 5.33
N THR A 162 -11.22 13.20 5.96
CA THR A 162 -10.90 11.83 6.42
C THR A 162 -10.61 10.88 5.26
N PHE A 163 -11.31 11.07 4.14
CA PHE A 163 -11.13 10.29 2.92
C PHE A 163 -9.74 10.48 2.32
N LEU A 164 -9.33 11.75 2.15
CA LEU A 164 -8.02 12.11 1.60
C LEU A 164 -6.86 11.89 2.57
N SER A 165 -7.11 11.90 3.88
CA SER A 165 -6.10 11.52 4.88
C SER A 165 -6.03 10.01 5.12
N GLY A 166 -6.97 9.24 4.59
CA GLY A 166 -7.03 7.78 4.76
C GLY A 166 -7.55 7.31 6.11
N THR A 167 -7.80 8.22 7.06
CA THR A 167 -8.24 7.90 8.42
C THR A 167 -9.66 7.36 8.48
N SER A 168 -10.49 7.68 7.49
CA SER A 168 -11.79 7.04 7.30
C SER A 168 -12.20 7.17 5.84
N VAL A 169 -12.38 6.03 5.17
CA VAL A 169 -12.86 5.96 3.79
C VAL A 169 -14.15 5.16 3.67
N GLY A 170 -14.77 4.71 4.76
CA GLY A 170 -15.98 3.89 4.69
C GLY A 170 -15.74 2.48 4.13
N SER A 171 -16.76 1.64 4.20
CA SER A 171 -16.74 0.29 3.66
C SER A 171 -16.91 0.31 2.14
N ALA A 172 -16.29 -0.65 1.44
CA ALA A 172 -16.40 -0.76 -0.02
C ALA A 172 -17.86 -0.81 -0.51
N ASP A 173 -18.75 -1.51 0.22
CA ASP A 173 -20.18 -1.62 -0.11
C ASP A 173 -20.91 -0.26 -0.13
N GLU A 174 -20.40 0.76 0.56
CA GLU A 174 -20.99 2.11 0.60
C GLU A 174 -20.73 2.91 -0.69
N TYR A 175 -19.82 2.46 -1.56
CA TYR A 175 -19.44 3.10 -2.83
C TYR A 175 -20.04 2.41 -4.07
N THR A 176 -20.86 1.37 -3.87
CA THR A 176 -21.44 0.55 -4.95
C THR A 176 -22.61 1.22 -5.68
N SER A 177 -23.11 2.35 -5.18
CA SER A 177 -24.14 3.14 -5.85
C SER A 177 -23.53 4.31 -6.62
N SER A 178 -23.90 4.41 -7.91
CA SER A 178 -23.65 5.56 -8.81
C SER A 178 -24.01 6.94 -8.23
N ASP A 179 -24.70 6.97 -7.10
CA ASP A 179 -25.20 8.17 -6.42
C ASP A 179 -24.12 8.90 -5.59
N VAL A 180 -22.98 8.26 -5.27
CA VAL A 180 -21.86 8.89 -4.54
C VAL A 180 -20.84 9.53 -5.50
N LEU A 181 -20.70 9.00 -6.71
CA LEU A 181 -19.53 9.23 -7.56
C LEU A 181 -19.79 9.97 -8.88
N GLY A 182 -21.05 10.09 -9.33
CA GLY A 182 -21.30 10.56 -10.70
C GLY A 182 -20.57 9.69 -11.74
N ASP A 183 -20.15 10.28 -12.86
CA ASP A 183 -19.29 9.63 -13.86
C ASP A 183 -17.79 9.58 -13.42
N GLU A 184 -17.42 10.08 -12.23
CA GLU A 184 -16.03 10.11 -11.77
C GLU A 184 -15.62 8.79 -11.09
N VAL A 185 -14.53 8.19 -11.56
CA VAL A 185 -14.06 6.84 -11.18
C VAL A 185 -13.31 6.85 -9.84
N LEU A 186 -13.98 7.16 -8.72
CA LEU A 186 -13.41 6.97 -7.38
C LEU A 186 -13.86 5.64 -6.81
N GLN A 187 -13.13 4.58 -7.12
CA GLN A 187 -13.52 3.23 -6.71
C GLN A 187 -12.93 2.90 -5.33
N ASN A 188 -13.69 3.03 -4.25
CA ASN A 188 -13.45 2.21 -3.06
C ASN A 188 -14.22 0.90 -3.24
N ASN A 189 -13.72 0.01 -4.10
CA ASN A 189 -14.57 -1.08 -4.59
C ASN A 189 -13.89 -2.45 -4.66
N PHE A 190 -13.10 -2.81 -3.65
CA PHE A 190 -12.57 -4.17 -3.55
C PHE A 190 -12.87 -4.73 -2.17
N ALA A 191 -14.09 -5.20 -1.91
CA ALA A 191 -14.47 -5.79 -0.62
C ALA A 191 -13.51 -6.92 -0.19
N ASP A 192 -12.97 -7.68 -1.15
CA ASP A 192 -11.98 -8.75 -0.93
C ASP A 192 -10.52 -8.26 -0.83
N ALA A 193 -10.25 -6.95 -0.95
CA ALA A 193 -8.89 -6.37 -0.84
C ALA A 193 -8.83 -5.09 0.03
N ASP A 194 -9.97 -4.63 0.54
CA ASP A 194 -10.15 -3.37 1.27
C ASP A 194 -9.36 -2.21 0.65
N ALA A 195 -9.52 -2.07 -0.67
CA ALA A 195 -8.69 -1.22 -1.50
C ALA A 195 -9.48 -0.06 -2.12
N GLY A 196 -8.84 1.11 -2.14
CA GLY A 196 -9.42 2.39 -2.52
C GLY A 196 -8.63 3.06 -3.62
N TYR A 197 -9.31 3.42 -4.70
CA TYR A 197 -8.78 4.13 -5.85
C TYR A 197 -9.23 5.59 -5.83
N TYR A 198 -8.26 6.49 -5.99
CA TYR A 198 -8.45 7.92 -5.84
C TYR A 198 -8.51 8.66 -7.18
N GLY A 199 -8.42 7.96 -8.31
CA GLY A 199 -8.32 8.57 -9.63
C GLY A 199 -6.91 9.05 -9.97
N ALA A 200 -6.80 9.78 -11.08
CA ALA A 200 -5.55 10.34 -11.55
C ALA A 200 -4.96 11.38 -10.57
N ALA A 201 -3.64 11.51 -10.53
CA ALA A 201 -2.98 12.55 -9.73
C ALA A 201 -3.00 13.92 -10.44
N ALA A 202 -3.03 13.96 -11.77
CA ALA A 202 -2.99 15.21 -12.54
C ALA A 202 -3.64 15.07 -13.92
N GLY A 203 -3.83 16.20 -14.60
CA GLY A 203 -4.21 16.23 -16.01
C GLY A 203 -3.03 15.92 -16.95
N THR A 204 -3.29 15.67 -18.23
CA THR A 204 -2.24 15.40 -19.22
C THR A 204 -1.58 16.65 -19.81
N GLU A 205 -2.09 17.85 -19.54
CA GLU A 205 -1.58 19.11 -20.10
C GLU A 205 -0.09 19.33 -19.88
N PRO A 206 0.51 19.01 -18.71
CA PRO A 206 1.93 19.18 -18.48
C PRO A 206 2.84 18.28 -19.34
N PHE A 207 2.29 17.30 -20.06
CA PHE A 207 3.05 16.42 -20.94
C PHE A 207 2.98 16.86 -22.40
N ASN A 208 2.03 17.73 -22.76
CA ASN A 208 1.73 18.04 -24.15
C ASN A 208 2.78 18.99 -24.75
N GLU A 209 3.18 18.72 -25.99
CA GLU A 209 4.07 19.54 -26.80
C GLU A 209 3.30 20.13 -28.00
N ASP A 210 2.99 21.41 -27.94
CA ASP A 210 2.24 22.11 -28.99
C ASP A 210 3.14 22.65 -30.11
N THR A 211 4.46 22.70 -29.89
CA THR A 211 5.42 23.25 -30.84
C THR A 211 6.01 22.17 -31.72
N GLY A 212 5.68 22.22 -33.00
CA GLY A 212 6.21 21.27 -33.98
C GLY A 212 7.75 21.28 -34.04
N GLY A 213 8.33 20.08 -33.92
CA GLY A 213 9.78 19.84 -33.89
C GLY A 213 10.39 19.83 -32.49
N GLU A 214 9.67 20.25 -31.45
CA GLU A 214 10.16 20.33 -30.08
C GLU A 214 9.79 19.08 -29.25
N THR A 215 10.31 19.01 -28.03
CA THR A 215 10.11 17.91 -27.09
C THR A 215 9.90 18.48 -25.69
N THR A 216 8.80 18.07 -25.07
CA THR A 216 8.49 18.35 -23.68
C THR A 216 8.89 17.14 -22.82
N GLU A 217 9.55 17.40 -21.70
CA GLU A 217 9.96 16.37 -20.74
C GLU A 217 9.35 16.67 -19.37
N THR A 218 8.61 15.69 -18.83
CA THR A 218 7.93 15.82 -17.55
C THR A 218 8.29 14.65 -16.65
N THR A 219 8.92 14.95 -15.52
CA THR A 219 9.24 13.95 -14.50
C THR A 219 8.03 13.69 -13.62
N VAL A 220 7.70 12.41 -13.45
CA VAL A 220 6.66 11.92 -12.55
C VAL A 220 7.31 11.21 -11.39
N LYS A 221 6.90 11.53 -10.16
CA LYS A 221 7.37 10.86 -8.94
C LYS A 221 6.24 10.04 -8.35
N ILE A 222 6.55 8.80 -7.96
CA ILE A 222 5.62 7.90 -7.29
C ILE A 222 6.22 7.52 -5.94
N ARG A 223 5.41 7.63 -4.88
CA ARG A 223 5.76 7.18 -3.54
C ARG A 223 4.90 5.98 -3.16
N TYR A 224 5.56 4.93 -2.71
CA TYR A 224 4.95 3.76 -2.11
C TYR A 224 5.20 3.86 -0.61
N THR A 225 4.14 3.77 0.19
CA THR A 225 4.25 3.72 1.64
C THR A 225 3.53 2.48 2.12
N VAL A 226 4.19 1.72 2.98
CA VAL A 226 3.70 0.46 3.49
C VAL A 226 3.66 0.52 5.00
N GLU A 227 2.56 0.03 5.57
CA GLU A 227 2.37 -0.18 6.99
C GLU A 227 2.17 -1.66 7.25
N PHE A 228 2.99 -2.23 8.13
CA PHE A 228 2.85 -3.60 8.60
C PHE A 228 1.88 -3.64 9.76
N GLN A 229 0.83 -4.43 9.62
CA GLN A 229 -0.23 -4.54 10.61
C GLN A 229 -0.29 -5.94 11.20
N ARG A 230 -0.64 -6.03 12.48
CA ARG A 230 -0.83 -7.27 13.22
C ARG A 230 -2.02 -8.07 12.68
N PRO A 231 -2.00 -9.40 12.80
CA PRO A 231 -3.20 -10.20 12.54
C PRO A 231 -4.31 -9.78 13.49
N ASN A 232 -5.56 -9.83 13.01
CA ASN A 232 -6.73 -9.67 13.88
C ASN A 232 -7.65 -10.88 13.77
N LEU A 233 -8.45 -11.13 14.80
CA LEU A 233 -9.25 -12.34 14.85
C LEU A 233 -10.30 -12.39 13.74
N SER A 234 -10.88 -11.27 13.34
CA SER A 234 -11.87 -11.25 12.23
C SER A 234 -11.28 -11.75 10.91
N GLN A 235 -10.02 -11.45 10.62
CA GLN A 235 -9.30 -11.99 9.45
C GLN A 235 -9.14 -13.52 9.57
N LEU A 236 -8.74 -14.00 10.74
CA LEU A 236 -8.48 -15.42 10.97
C LEU A 236 -9.79 -16.24 10.96
N GLU A 237 -10.87 -15.67 11.46
CA GLU A 237 -12.21 -16.26 11.34
C GLU A 237 -12.63 -16.38 9.87
N TYR A 238 -12.39 -15.35 9.06
CA TYR A 238 -12.62 -15.44 7.61
C TYR A 238 -11.81 -16.56 6.97
N TYR A 239 -10.51 -16.68 7.27
CA TYR A 239 -9.69 -17.78 6.76
C TYR A 239 -10.22 -19.15 7.18
N ASN A 240 -10.67 -19.32 8.41
CA ASN A 240 -11.29 -20.58 8.86
C ASN A 240 -12.60 -20.92 8.11
N THR A 241 -13.18 -19.98 7.34
CA THR A 241 -14.33 -20.29 6.45
C THR A 241 -13.90 -20.81 5.08
N LEU A 242 -12.62 -20.65 4.71
CA LEU A 242 -12.06 -21.13 3.45
C LEU A 242 -11.60 -22.58 3.63
N ASP A 243 -11.87 -23.44 2.65
CA ASP A 243 -11.51 -24.87 2.69
C ASP A 243 -10.00 -25.15 2.83
N GLU A 244 -9.16 -24.14 2.58
CA GLU A 244 -7.70 -24.22 2.65
C GLU A 244 -7.15 -24.10 4.08
N TYR A 245 -7.89 -23.45 4.98
CA TYR A 245 -7.44 -23.19 6.35
C TYR A 245 -8.41 -23.81 7.37
N ASP A 246 -7.87 -24.54 8.34
CA ASP A 246 -8.65 -25.08 9.47
C ASP A 246 -7.88 -24.84 10.76
N PHE A 247 -8.32 -23.82 11.51
CA PHE A 247 -7.79 -23.51 12.84
C PHE A 247 -8.59 -24.24 13.94
N GLY A 248 -9.57 -25.06 13.58
CA GLY A 248 -10.42 -25.78 14.54
C GLY A 248 -11.39 -24.86 15.29
N PHE A 249 -11.75 -23.71 14.71
CA PHE A 249 -12.75 -22.82 15.30
C PHE A 249 -14.12 -23.47 15.32
N THR A 250 -14.85 -23.25 16.40
CA THR A 250 -16.24 -23.68 16.56
C THR A 250 -17.11 -22.51 16.98
N ALA A 251 -18.41 -22.61 16.72
CA ALA A 251 -19.37 -21.58 17.10
C ALA A 251 -19.52 -21.41 18.63
N GLU A 252 -19.00 -22.34 19.43
CA GLU A 252 -19.03 -22.28 20.90
C GLU A 252 -17.76 -21.64 21.50
N ASP A 253 -16.70 -21.48 20.71
CA ASP A 253 -15.45 -20.87 21.19
C ASP A 253 -15.64 -19.36 21.38
N ASP A 254 -15.10 -18.84 22.48
CA ASP A 254 -14.93 -17.39 22.67
C ASP A 254 -13.70 -16.86 21.93
N ASP A 255 -13.58 -15.53 21.83
CA ASP A 255 -12.51 -14.87 21.07
C ASP A 255 -11.12 -15.25 21.59
N GLU A 256 -10.98 -15.46 22.90
CA GLU A 256 -9.73 -15.88 23.54
C GLU A 256 -9.33 -17.30 23.10
N THR A 257 -10.28 -18.24 23.14
CA THR A 257 -10.06 -19.63 22.72
C THR A 257 -9.73 -19.70 21.24
N LYS A 258 -10.39 -18.90 20.40
CA LYS A 258 -10.07 -18.83 18.97
C LYS A 258 -8.68 -18.24 18.74
N ARG A 259 -8.29 -17.23 19.51
CA ARG A 259 -6.94 -16.65 19.46
C ARG A 259 -5.86 -17.66 19.80
N GLU A 260 -6.03 -18.41 20.90
CA GLU A 260 -5.13 -19.51 21.29
C GLU A 260 -4.99 -20.53 20.16
N LYS A 261 -6.10 -21.04 19.63
CA LYS A 261 -6.10 -22.01 18.52
C LYS A 261 -5.39 -21.49 17.27
N ALA A 262 -5.59 -20.23 16.93
CA ALA A 262 -4.94 -19.64 15.76
C ALA A 262 -3.42 -19.50 15.94
N ALA A 263 -2.98 -19.05 17.11
CA ALA A 263 -1.56 -18.96 17.45
C ALA A 263 -0.88 -20.35 17.47
N GLU A 264 -1.59 -21.39 17.91
CA GLU A 264 -1.09 -22.78 17.82
C GLU A 264 -0.98 -23.28 16.38
N ALA A 265 -1.90 -22.87 15.51
CA ALA A 265 -1.97 -23.33 14.13
C ALA A 265 -1.01 -22.60 13.19
N ILE A 266 -0.74 -21.31 13.43
CA ILE A 266 0.07 -20.47 12.55
C ILE A 266 1.49 -20.34 13.09
N SER A 267 2.45 -20.87 12.34
CA SER A 267 3.86 -20.84 12.75
C SER A 267 4.40 -19.42 12.87
N GLY A 268 4.99 -19.08 14.01
CA GLY A 268 5.69 -17.80 14.20
C GLY A 268 4.79 -16.63 14.60
N ILE A 269 3.57 -16.93 15.06
CA ILE A 269 2.62 -16.00 15.68
C ILE A 269 2.40 -16.44 17.12
N GLU A 270 2.36 -15.47 18.04
CA GLU A 270 1.96 -15.68 19.43
C GLU A 270 0.51 -15.17 19.65
N GLU A 271 -0.16 -15.64 20.71
CA GLU A 271 -1.51 -15.13 21.07
C GLU A 271 -1.51 -13.62 21.24
N SER A 272 -0.45 -13.08 21.85
CA SER A 272 -0.26 -11.64 22.04
C SER A 272 -0.37 -10.92 20.71
N ASP A 273 0.20 -11.44 19.62
CA ASP A 273 0.23 -10.81 18.30
C ASP A 273 -1.15 -10.57 17.68
N ILE A 274 -2.16 -11.34 18.08
CA ILE A 274 -3.49 -11.33 17.45
C ILE A 274 -4.43 -10.36 18.17
N ASP A 275 -4.82 -9.30 17.46
CA ASP A 275 -5.77 -8.31 17.95
C ASP A 275 -7.21 -8.86 17.97
N ILE A 276 -7.90 -8.69 19.10
CA ILE A 276 -9.31 -9.09 19.31
C ILE A 276 -10.19 -7.90 19.68
N ALA A 277 -11.51 -8.04 19.51
CA ALA A 277 -12.47 -6.97 19.75
C ALA A 277 -12.59 -6.54 21.21
N THR A 278 -12.30 -7.44 22.13
CA THR A 278 -12.35 -7.21 23.59
C THR A 278 -11.13 -6.49 24.13
N ASP A 279 -10.08 -6.30 23.34
CA ASP A 279 -8.93 -5.53 23.77
C ASP A 279 -9.26 -4.03 23.90
N ASP A 280 -8.81 -3.42 25.00
CA ASP A 280 -9.07 -2.02 25.33
C ASP A 280 -8.72 -1.08 24.16
N ASN A 281 -9.70 -0.30 23.70
CA ASN A 281 -9.61 0.67 22.59
C ASN A 281 -9.38 0.09 21.18
N LYS A 282 -9.48 -1.23 20.98
CA LYS A 282 -9.02 -1.86 19.72
C LYS A 282 -10.12 -2.25 18.74
N GLN A 283 -11.37 -2.39 19.18
CA GLN A 283 -12.56 -2.72 18.35
C GLN A 283 -12.36 -3.90 17.35
N GLY A 284 -11.32 -4.72 17.51
CA GLY A 284 -10.99 -5.83 16.62
C GLY A 284 -10.23 -5.42 15.36
N ASN A 285 -9.79 -4.17 15.25
CA ASN A 285 -8.98 -3.70 14.11
C ASN A 285 -7.52 -4.09 14.30
N SER A 286 -6.83 -4.36 13.18
CA SER A 286 -5.40 -4.60 13.17
C SER A 286 -4.65 -3.32 13.53
N ARG A 287 -3.79 -3.37 14.55
CA ARG A 287 -2.83 -2.29 14.85
C ARG A 287 -1.61 -2.41 13.96
N ILE A 288 -0.92 -1.29 13.73
CA ILE A 288 0.46 -1.34 13.27
C ILE A 288 1.31 -2.20 14.22
N ILE A 289 2.27 -2.96 13.69
CA ILE A 289 3.25 -3.67 14.51
C ILE A 289 4.02 -2.69 15.39
N MET A 290 4.51 -3.12 16.55
CA MET A 290 5.24 -2.26 17.51
C MET A 290 4.40 -1.11 18.06
N ALA A 291 3.08 -1.26 18.13
CA ALA A 291 2.17 -0.27 18.71
C ALA A 291 2.25 -0.16 20.24
N GLU A 292 3.08 -0.96 20.92
CA GLU A 292 3.19 -1.01 22.38
C GLU A 292 4.52 -0.39 22.85
N ASP A 293 4.55 0.15 24.08
CA ASP A 293 5.64 0.91 24.70
C ASP A 293 7.06 0.37 24.40
N ASP A 294 7.62 0.81 23.29
CA ASP A 294 9.03 0.76 22.97
C ASP A 294 9.58 2.19 23.06
N GLU A 295 10.54 2.41 23.96
CA GLU A 295 11.07 3.75 24.29
C GLU A 295 11.73 4.43 23.08
N ASP A 296 12.09 3.66 22.05
CA ASP A 296 12.80 4.12 20.85
C ASP A 296 11.90 4.23 19.60
N VAL A 297 10.58 3.98 19.71
CA VAL A 297 9.63 3.98 18.58
C VAL A 297 8.50 4.99 18.81
N THR A 298 8.08 5.69 17.74
CA THR A 298 6.90 6.57 17.81
C THR A 298 5.65 5.75 18.14
N ILE A 299 5.03 6.00 19.28
CA ILE A 299 3.73 5.42 19.62
C ILE A 299 2.62 6.33 19.09
N PHE A 300 1.72 5.77 18.28
CA PHE A 300 0.58 6.50 17.72
C PHE A 300 -0.62 6.49 18.68
N ASP A 301 -1.37 7.59 18.71
CA ASP A 301 -2.58 7.70 19.52
C ASP A 301 -3.69 6.73 19.04
N THR A 302 -3.73 6.45 17.73
CA THR A 302 -4.69 5.53 17.09
C THR A 302 -3.97 4.56 16.14
N PRO A 303 -3.27 3.54 16.65
CA PRO A 303 -2.42 2.66 15.86
C PRO A 303 -3.19 1.73 14.90
N SER A 304 -4.52 1.70 14.96
CA SER A 304 -5.39 0.93 14.06
C SER A 304 -5.89 1.70 12.83
N GLY A 305 -5.36 2.90 12.58
CA GLY A 305 -5.82 3.77 11.49
C GLY A 305 -4.96 5.03 11.34
N LEU A 306 -3.70 4.84 10.96
CA LEU A 306 -2.78 5.95 10.73
C LEU A 306 -3.22 6.80 9.55
N SER A 307 -3.11 8.12 9.70
CA SER A 307 -3.27 9.01 8.56
C SER A 307 -2.09 8.87 7.60
N TYR A 308 -2.32 9.18 6.32
CA TYR A 308 -1.24 9.22 5.33
C TYR A 308 -0.11 10.18 5.75
N THR A 309 -0.42 11.25 6.47
CA THR A 309 0.60 12.16 6.99
C THR A 309 1.46 11.47 8.04
N GLU A 310 0.85 10.79 9.01
CA GLU A 310 1.59 10.06 10.05
C GLU A 310 2.48 8.97 9.44
N MET A 311 1.95 8.22 8.46
CA MET A 311 2.73 7.21 7.76
C MET A 311 3.98 7.81 7.12
N ARG A 312 3.83 8.93 6.39
CA ARG A 312 4.94 9.59 5.69
C ARG A 312 5.96 10.21 6.63
N ASP A 313 5.49 10.84 7.70
CA ASP A 313 6.34 11.55 8.64
C ASP A 313 7.16 10.57 9.49
N ASN A 314 6.71 9.32 9.62
CA ASN A 314 7.35 8.30 10.46
C ASN A 314 7.95 7.12 9.68
N SER A 315 7.83 7.05 8.35
CA SER A 315 8.33 5.92 7.54
C SER A 315 9.85 5.73 7.55
N SER A 316 10.59 6.69 8.10
CA SER A 316 12.06 6.61 8.25
C SER A 316 12.51 6.22 9.67
N SER A 317 11.59 6.19 10.63
CA SER A 317 11.89 6.01 12.05
C SER A 317 11.07 4.92 12.73
N HIS A 318 9.90 4.56 12.18
CA HIS A 318 9.04 3.53 12.74
C HIS A 318 9.26 2.18 12.03
N PRO A 319 9.55 1.08 12.74
CA PRO A 319 9.87 -0.22 12.14
C PRO A 319 8.68 -0.84 11.37
N GLY A 320 7.45 -0.53 11.78
CA GLY A 320 6.23 -0.92 11.06
C GLY A 320 5.89 -0.09 9.84
N LEU A 321 6.71 0.90 9.47
CA LEU A 321 6.49 1.74 8.29
C LEU A 321 7.72 1.70 7.36
N ILE A 322 7.48 1.59 6.07
CA ILE A 322 8.52 1.74 5.04
C ILE A 322 7.97 2.57 3.89
N SER A 323 8.79 3.48 3.36
CA SER A 323 8.42 4.25 2.18
C SER A 323 9.56 4.29 1.18
N GLU A 324 9.21 4.20 -0.10
CA GLU A 324 10.14 4.35 -1.21
C GLU A 324 9.57 5.30 -2.25
N THR A 325 10.41 6.16 -2.81
CA THR A 325 10.04 7.04 -3.93
C THR A 325 10.82 6.65 -5.17
N THR A 326 10.12 6.44 -6.27
CA THR A 326 10.70 6.27 -7.60
C THR A 326 10.28 7.42 -8.50
N ASP A 327 11.04 7.66 -9.57
CA ASP A 327 10.64 8.60 -10.60
C ASP A 327 11.01 8.11 -12.00
N PHE A 328 10.29 8.63 -12.98
CA PHE A 328 10.58 8.44 -14.39
C PHE A 328 10.24 9.72 -15.16
N THR A 329 10.88 9.89 -16.31
CA THR A 329 10.63 11.03 -17.20
C THR A 329 9.82 10.57 -18.40
N VAL A 330 8.75 11.29 -18.69
CA VAL A 330 7.95 11.14 -19.91
C VAL A 330 8.43 12.20 -20.90
N SER A 331 8.93 11.77 -22.06
CA SER A 331 9.35 12.65 -23.15
C SER A 331 8.34 12.59 -24.29
N VAL A 332 7.71 13.71 -24.61
CA VAL A 332 6.71 13.83 -25.68
C VAL A 332 7.23 14.74 -26.76
N LYS A 333 7.28 14.23 -28.00
CA LYS A 333 7.76 14.96 -29.16
C LYS A 333 6.62 15.25 -30.12
N ASN A 334 6.48 16.51 -30.51
CA ASN A 334 5.60 16.89 -31.60
C ASN A 334 6.39 16.86 -32.91
N ILE A 335 6.11 15.89 -33.78
CA ILE A 335 6.89 15.75 -35.02
C ILE A 335 6.32 16.67 -36.11
N GLU A 336 7.12 17.65 -36.51
CA GLU A 336 6.79 18.56 -37.60
C GLU A 336 6.60 17.78 -38.93
N GLY A 337 5.41 17.87 -39.51
CA GLY A 337 5.16 17.45 -40.89
C GLY A 337 5.10 15.95 -41.19
N SER A 338 5.04 15.06 -40.19
CA SER A 338 4.92 13.61 -40.41
C SER A 338 3.58 13.04 -39.96
N SER A 339 2.99 12.19 -40.81
CA SER A 339 1.84 11.33 -40.53
C SER A 339 2.22 10.03 -39.79
N GLU A 340 3.37 9.98 -39.13
CA GLU A 340 3.90 8.78 -38.46
C GLU A 340 4.18 9.08 -36.99
N SER A 341 3.40 8.43 -36.11
CA SER A 341 3.58 8.35 -34.67
C SER A 341 4.67 7.32 -34.34
N GLY A 342 5.74 7.74 -33.66
CA GLY A 342 6.84 6.85 -33.27
C GLY A 342 7.26 7.11 -31.82
N VAL A 343 7.47 6.03 -31.07
CA VAL A 343 7.95 6.01 -29.68
C VAL A 343 9.47 5.89 -29.65
N GLU A 344 10.16 6.78 -28.95
CA GLU A 344 11.50 6.50 -28.39
C GLU A 344 11.38 6.57 -26.87
N SER A 345 11.19 5.41 -26.23
CA SER A 345 11.41 5.27 -24.79
C SER A 345 12.92 5.18 -24.58
N ASN A 346 13.54 6.29 -24.19
CA ASN A 346 14.86 6.25 -23.58
C ASN A 346 14.67 6.17 -22.07
N THR A 347 14.56 4.96 -21.54
CA THR A 347 14.84 4.69 -20.13
C THR A 347 16.34 4.90 -19.89
N ASN A 348 16.77 6.16 -19.77
CA ASN A 348 18.03 6.47 -19.12
C ASN A 348 17.80 6.42 -17.61
N VAL A 349 17.90 5.21 -17.07
CA VAL A 349 18.17 5.02 -15.65
C VAL A 349 19.69 5.12 -15.50
N GLU A 350 20.20 6.32 -15.19
CA GLU A 350 21.55 6.49 -14.62
C GLU A 350 21.46 6.45 -13.09
#